data_AF-A0A379U0D2-F1
#
_entry.id   AF-A0A379U0D2-F1
#
_cell.length_a   1.000
_cell.length_b   1.000
_cell.length_c   1.000
_cell.angle_alpha   90.00
_cell.angle_beta   90.00
_cell.angle_gamma   90.00
#
_symmetry.space_group_name_H-M   'P 1'
#
loop_
_entity.id
_entity.type
_entity.pdbx_description
1 polymer ?
#
loop_
_entity_poly.entity_id
_entity_poly.type
_entity_poly.pdbx_seq_one_letter_code
_entity_poly.pdbx_strand_id
1 'polypeptide(L)'
;MESRVKQLRLERAWSQERLAELSSLSTRTIQRIENNEVPSLETLSALASVFNVSVSELTSEPLPESIELDSRIAEAKKRVKDEAKLLKSIIVAIIVCAIMYFLIIYMRRIVIGLFGLWLFGAVF
;
A
#
# COMPACT_ATOMS: atom_id res chain seq x y z
N MET A 1 23.53 14.36 -16.56
CA MET A 1 22.12 14.09 -16.20
C MET A 1 22.12 13.74 -14.72
N GLU A 2 21.21 14.29 -13.92
CA GLU A 2 21.16 13.94 -12.49
C GLU A 2 20.54 12.54 -12.30
N SER A 3 21.12 11.74 -11.40
CA SER A 3 20.60 10.42 -11.04
C SER A 3 19.18 10.52 -10.49
N ARG A 4 18.29 9.62 -10.93
CA ARG A 4 16.90 9.56 -10.44
C ARG A 4 16.81 9.35 -8.93
N VAL A 5 17.79 8.63 -8.36
CA VAL A 5 17.93 8.43 -6.92
C VAL A 5 18.17 9.76 -6.18
N LYS A 6 19.01 10.63 -6.75
CA LYS A 6 19.30 11.95 -6.18
C LYS A 6 18.04 12.83 -6.14
N GLN A 7 17.24 12.78 -7.21
CA GLN A 7 15.97 13.53 -7.28
C GLN A 7 15.00 13.07 -6.19
N LEU A 8 14.74 11.77 -6.09
CA LEU A 8 13.82 11.19 -5.10
C LEU A 8 14.26 11.44 -3.65
N ARG A 9 15.57 11.50 -3.41
CA ARG A 9 16.14 11.85 -2.11
C ARG A 9 15.85 13.30 -1.75
N LEU A 10 16.07 14.23 -2.68
CA LEU A 10 15.83 15.66 -2.47
C LEU A 10 14.34 15.98 -2.34
N GLU A 11 13.47 15.33 -3.12
CA GLU A 11 12.01 15.44 -3.00
C GLU A 11 11.50 15.09 -1.59
N ARG A 12 12.18 14.15 -0.91
CA ARG A 12 11.86 13.72 0.47
C ARG A 12 12.68 14.43 1.54
N ALA A 13 13.49 15.42 1.17
CA ALA A 13 14.38 16.17 2.06
C ALA A 13 15.33 15.28 2.88
N TRP A 14 15.82 14.18 2.29
CA TRP A 14 16.74 13.27 2.97
C TRP A 14 18.21 13.62 2.70
N SER A 15 19.06 13.47 3.73
CA SER A 15 20.52 13.46 3.55
C SER A 15 20.98 12.13 2.96
N GLN A 16 22.21 12.07 2.46
CA GLN A 16 22.78 10.81 1.94
C GLN A 16 22.91 9.77 3.06
N GLU A 17 23.25 10.19 4.28
CA GLU A 17 23.29 9.37 5.50
C GLU A 17 21.91 8.80 5.83
N ARG A 18 20.87 9.63 5.75
CA ARG A 18 19.51 9.18 6.03
C ARG A 18 19.04 8.14 5.02
N LEU A 19 19.32 8.35 3.74
CA LEU A 19 18.96 7.37 2.71
C LEU A 19 19.75 6.06 2.89
N ALA A 20 21.03 6.16 3.21
CA ALA A 20 21.89 5.00 3.50
C ALA A 20 21.33 4.17 4.67
N GLU A 21 20.93 4.83 5.76
CA GLU A 21 20.30 4.19 6.93
C GLU A 21 19.00 3.48 6.54
N LEU A 22 18.09 4.16 5.83
CA LEU A 22 16.79 3.60 5.43
C LEU A 22 16.92 2.41 4.48
N SER A 23 17.92 2.43 3.59
CA SER A 23 18.16 1.37 2.60
C SER A 23 19.10 0.29 3.09
N SER A 24 19.63 0.39 4.31
CA SER A 24 20.69 -0.50 4.84
C SER A 24 21.92 -0.57 3.92
N LEU A 25 22.26 0.55 3.29
CA LEU A 25 23.42 0.71 2.41
C LEU A 25 24.47 1.60 3.07
N SER A 26 25.68 1.60 2.53
CA SER A 26 26.70 2.58 2.94
C SER A 26 26.43 3.94 2.27
N THR A 27 26.79 5.04 2.94
CA THR A 27 26.77 6.39 2.34
C THR A 27 27.60 6.46 1.07
N ARG A 28 28.73 5.75 1.03
CA ARG A 28 29.56 5.61 -0.17
C ARG A 28 28.82 4.95 -1.33
N THR A 29 27.98 3.94 -1.06
CA THR A 29 27.13 3.30 -2.07
C THR A 29 26.15 4.31 -2.65
N ILE A 30 25.49 5.10 -1.79
CA ILE A 30 24.57 6.15 -2.24
C ILE A 30 25.29 7.18 -3.12
N GLN A 31 26.46 7.66 -2.69
CA GLN A 31 27.25 8.61 -3.47
C GLN A 31 27.67 8.06 -4.85
N ARG A 32 28.10 6.79 -4.93
CA ARG A 32 28.45 6.13 -6.19
C ARG A 32 27.26 6.10 -7.15
N ILE A 33 26.07 5.75 -6.64
CA ILE A 33 24.83 5.69 -7.43
C ILE A 33 24.38 7.08 -7.88
N GLU A 34 24.52 8.10 -7.03
CA GLU A 34 24.23 9.49 -7.42
C GLU A 34 25.21 10.02 -8.49
N ASN A 35 26.41 9.45 -8.55
CA ASN A 35 27.44 9.73 -9.55
C ASN A 35 27.36 8.84 -10.81
N ASN A 36 26.23 8.17 -11.03
CA ASN A 36 25.94 7.34 -12.21
C ASN A 36 26.77 6.05 -12.33
N GLU A 37 27.32 5.52 -11.23
CA GLU A 37 27.75 4.12 -11.25
C GLU A 37 26.54 3.18 -11.27
N VAL A 38 26.70 2.03 -11.92
CA VAL A 38 25.67 0.99 -12.02
C VAL A 38 25.64 0.16 -10.72
N PRO A 39 24.58 0.26 -9.89
CA PRO A 39 24.42 -0.58 -8.71
C PRO A 39 24.03 -2.02 -9.06
N SER A 40 24.23 -2.95 -8.11
CA SER A 40 23.64 -4.29 -8.22
C SER A 40 22.11 -4.25 -8.11
N LEU A 41 21.46 -5.28 -8.62
CA LEU A 41 20.01 -5.42 -8.56
C LEU A 41 19.47 -5.43 -7.12
N GLU A 42 20.20 -6.05 -6.19
CA GLU A 42 19.88 -6.05 -4.75
C GLU A 42 19.86 -4.62 -4.19
N THR A 43 20.84 -3.81 -4.58
CA THR A 43 20.97 -2.42 -4.17
C THR A 43 19.83 -1.57 -4.75
N LEU A 44 19.46 -1.80 -6.02
CA LEU A 44 18.31 -1.17 -6.65
C LEU A 44 17.00 -1.57 -5.99
N SER A 45 16.83 -2.85 -5.64
CA SER A 45 15.64 -3.36 -4.96
C SER A 45 15.47 -2.73 -3.57
N ALA A 46 16.56 -2.61 -2.81
CA ALA A 46 16.57 -1.92 -1.52
C ALA A 46 16.13 -0.45 -1.65
N LEU A 47 16.68 0.28 -2.63
CA LEU A 47 16.30 1.67 -2.90
C LEU A 47 14.85 1.79 -3.38
N ALA A 48 14.41 0.91 -4.27
CA ALA A 48 13.03 0.88 -4.79
C ALA A 48 12.02 0.65 -3.66
N SER A 49 12.34 -0.24 -2.73
CA SER A 49 11.54 -0.49 -1.53
C SER A 49 11.44 0.73 -0.63
N VAL A 50 12.55 1.43 -0.38
CA VAL A 50 12.57 2.64 0.47
C VAL A 50 11.80 3.80 -0.16
N PHE A 51 11.94 3.99 -1.47
CA PHE A 51 11.21 5.02 -2.19
C PHE A 51 9.77 4.63 -2.53
N ASN A 52 9.39 3.37 -2.34
CA ASN A 52 8.11 2.80 -2.72
C ASN A 52 7.79 3.03 -4.21
N VAL A 53 8.80 2.78 -5.05
CA VAL A 53 8.74 2.85 -6.54
C VAL A 53 9.19 1.50 -7.12
N SER A 54 9.01 1.30 -8.43
CA SER A 54 9.57 0.12 -9.11
C SER A 54 11.08 0.26 -9.38
N VAL A 55 11.79 -0.85 -9.60
CA VAL A 55 13.22 -0.81 -9.96
C VAL A 55 13.42 -0.13 -11.32
N SER A 56 12.50 -0.38 -12.26
CA SER A 56 12.45 0.29 -13.56
C SER A 56 12.26 1.81 -13.47
N GLU A 57 11.63 2.35 -12.43
CA GLU A 57 11.53 3.80 -12.21
C GLU A 57 12.83 4.44 -11.70
N LEU A 58 13.75 3.65 -11.14
CA LEU A 58 15.05 4.15 -10.66
C LEU A 58 16.12 4.18 -11.75
N THR A 59 15.96 3.42 -12.83
CA THR A 59 16.95 3.28 -13.89
C THR A 59 16.41 3.84 -15.21
N SER A 60 17.15 4.74 -15.84
CA SER A 60 16.79 5.34 -17.13
C SER A 60 16.96 4.39 -18.32
N GLU A 61 17.71 3.30 -18.14
CA GLU A 61 17.88 2.21 -19.12
C GLU A 61 17.45 0.88 -18.48
N PRO A 62 16.66 0.05 -19.17
CA PRO A 62 16.26 -1.24 -18.64
C PRO A 62 17.48 -2.16 -18.56
N LEU A 63 17.92 -2.49 -17.34
CA LEU A 63 18.88 -3.57 -17.12
C LEU A 63 18.16 -4.91 -17.41
N PRO A 64 18.78 -5.85 -18.17
CA PRO A 64 18.16 -7.14 -18.47
C PRO A 64 17.71 -7.91 -17.22
N GLU A 65 18.51 -7.82 -16.15
CA GLU A 65 18.27 -8.48 -14.86
C GLU A 65 17.10 -7.84 -14.07
N SER A 66 16.89 -6.52 -14.21
CA SER A 66 15.79 -5.83 -13.52
C SER A 66 14.44 -6.12 -14.13
N ILE A 67 14.37 -6.35 -15.45
CA ILE A 67 13.14 -6.80 -16.11
C ILE A 67 12.74 -8.18 -15.58
N GLU A 68 13.70 -9.07 -15.38
CA GLU A 68 13.43 -10.42 -14.89
C GLU A 68 12.94 -10.40 -13.43
N LEU A 69 13.58 -9.63 -12.56
CA LEU A 69 13.16 -9.52 -11.16
C LEU A 69 11.83 -8.78 -10.99
N ASP A 70 11.60 -7.68 -11.73
CA ASP A 70 10.32 -6.97 -11.72
C ASP A 70 9.18 -7.88 -12.20
N SER A 71 9.44 -8.72 -13.22
CA SER A 71 8.46 -9.71 -13.71
C SER A 71 8.14 -10.77 -12.64
N ARG A 72 9.14 -11.26 -11.91
CA ARG A 72 8.98 -12.23 -10.82
C ARG A 72 8.25 -11.62 -9.61
N ILE A 73 8.56 -10.38 -9.24
CA ILE A 73 7.88 -9.66 -8.16
C ILE A 73 6.44 -9.33 -8.55
N ALA A 74 6.19 -8.93 -9.80
CA ALA A 74 4.84 -8.70 -10.31
C ALA A 74 4.02 -10.00 -10.33
N GLU A 75 4.65 -11.12 -10.70
CA GLU A 75 4.01 -12.44 -10.66
C GLU A 75 3.73 -12.88 -9.22
N ALA A 76 4.66 -12.69 -8.29
CA ALA A 76 4.48 -12.99 -6.87
C ALA A 76 3.37 -12.13 -6.25
N LYS A 77 3.35 -10.81 -6.52
CA LYS A 77 2.27 -9.91 -6.07
C LYS A 77 0.92 -10.29 -6.67
N LYS A 78 0.88 -10.76 -7.93
CA LYS A 78 -0.36 -11.23 -8.57
C LYS A 78 -0.91 -12.46 -7.85
N ARG A 79 -0.05 -13.42 -7.51
CA ARG A 79 -0.44 -14.62 -6.73
C ARG A 79 -1.04 -14.25 -5.37
N VAL A 80 -0.41 -13.33 -4.64
CA VAL A 80 -0.94 -12.83 -3.34
C VAL A 80 -2.27 -12.09 -3.50
N LYS A 81 -2.45 -11.32 -4.59
CA LYS A 81 -3.67 -10.56 -4.84
C LYS A 81 -4.87 -11.46 -5.15
N ASP A 82 -4.65 -12.58 -5.82
CA ASP A 82 -5.69 -13.56 -6.13
C ASP A 82 -6.15 -14.30 -4.85
N GLU A 83 -5.22 -14.64 -3.96
CA GLU A 83 -5.52 -15.24 -2.64
C GLU A 83 -6.30 -14.28 -1.73
N ALA A 84 -5.92 -12.99 -1.71
CA ALA A 84 -6.56 -11.99 -0.85
C ALA A 84 -7.97 -11.57 -1.31
N LYS A 85 -8.33 -11.82 -2.58
CA LYS A 85 -9.62 -11.39 -3.15
C LYS A 85 -10.81 -12.08 -2.47
N LEU A 86 -10.68 -13.37 -2.16
CA LEU A 86 -11.72 -14.16 -1.51
C LEU A 86 -11.98 -13.66 -0.08
N LEU A 87 -10.92 -13.49 0.73
CA LEU A 87 -11.03 -12.97 2.09
C LEU A 87 -11.65 -11.57 2.11
N LYS A 88 -11.22 -10.68 1.22
CA LYS A 88 -11.79 -9.33 1.11
C LYS A 88 -13.28 -9.37 0.77
N SER A 89 -13.70 -10.25 -0.14
CA SER A 89 -15.11 -10.39 -0.50
C SER A 89 -15.99 -10.89 0.66
N ILE A 90 -15.47 -11.83 1.46
CA ILE A 90 -16.17 -12.37 2.64
C ILE A 90 -16.30 -11.30 3.74
N ILE A 91 -15.21 -10.56 4.01
CA ILE A 91 -15.23 -9.49 5.02
C ILE A 91 -16.28 -8.43 4.67
N VAL A 92 -16.33 -8.00 3.40
CA VAL A 92 -17.32 -7.02 2.94
C VAL A 92 -18.74 -7.56 3.10
N ALA A 93 -18.99 -8.82 2.75
CA ALA A 93 -20.30 -9.44 2.91
C ALA A 93 -20.74 -9.47 4.39
N ILE A 94 -19.84 -9.82 5.31
CA ILE A 94 -20.12 -9.83 6.76
C ILE A 94 -20.49 -8.45 7.26
N ILE A 95 -19.74 -7.42 6.85
CA ILE A 95 -20.01 -6.02 7.25
C ILE A 95 -21.39 -5.58 6.77
N VAL A 96 -21.72 -5.86 5.50
CA VAL A 96 -23.03 -5.52 4.92
C VAL A 96 -24.16 -6.22 5.69
N CYS A 97 -24.02 -7.52 5.97
CA CYS A 97 -25.01 -8.29 6.73
C CYS A 97 -25.19 -7.74 8.15
N ALA A 98 -24.09 -7.38 8.83
CA ALA A 98 -24.14 -6.81 10.17
C ALA A 98 -24.88 -5.47 10.16
N ILE A 99 -24.54 -4.56 9.25
CA ILE A 99 -25.22 -3.26 9.11
C ILE A 99 -26.71 -3.46 8.87
N MET A 100 -27.08 -4.35 7.94
CA MET A 100 -28.48 -4.63 7.63
C MET A 100 -29.24 -5.16 8.85
N TYR A 101 -28.63 -6.05 9.62
CA TYR A 101 -29.21 -6.58 10.86
C TYR A 101 -29.44 -5.49 11.92
N PHE A 102 -28.45 -4.61 12.13
CA PHE A 102 -28.58 -3.49 13.06
C PHE A 102 -29.67 -2.50 12.63
N LEU A 103 -29.77 -2.20 11.34
CA LEU A 103 -30.83 -1.34 10.80
C LEU A 103 -32.21 -1.96 11.03
N ILE A 104 -32.38 -3.26 10.82
CA ILE A 104 -33.64 -3.97 11.07
C ILE A 104 -34.01 -3.88 12.56
N ILE A 105 -33.06 -4.10 13.47
CA ILE A 105 -33.30 -3.98 14.92
C ILE A 105 -33.70 -2.56 15.29
N TYR A 106 -32.99 -1.56 14.76
CA TYR A 106 -33.25 -0.15 15.04
C TYR A 106 -34.65 0.26 14.60
N MET A 107 -35.03 -0.10 13.37
CA MET A 107 -36.37 0.16 12.84
C MET A 107 -37.44 -0.54 13.66
N ARG A 108 -37.23 -1.80 14.05
CA ARG A 108 -38.18 -2.54 14.91
C ARG A 108 -38.37 -1.86 16.26
N ARG A 109 -37.28 -1.38 16.87
CA ARG A 109 -37.31 -0.67 18.15
C ARG A 109 -38.07 0.65 18.08
N ILE A 110 -37.91 1.42 16.98
CA ILE A 110 -38.68 2.63 16.72
C ILE A 110 -40.17 2.32 16.58
N VAL A 111 -40.53 1.34 15.74
CA VAL A 111 -41.93 0.99 15.48
C VAL A 111 -42.65 0.55 16.75
N ILE A 112 -42.01 -0.30 17.58
CA ILE A 112 -42.57 -0.71 18.87
C ILE A 112 -42.74 0.49 19.80
N GLY A 113 -41.76 1.41 19.84
CA GLY A 113 -41.84 2.63 20.64
C GLY A 113 -42.99 3.54 20.21
N LEU A 114 -43.16 3.77 18.91
CA LEU A 114 -44.25 4.57 18.35
C LEU A 114 -45.62 3.91 18.60
N PHE A 115 -45.73 2.59 18.42
CA PHE A 115 -46.95 1.85 18.70
C PHE A 115 -47.33 1.89 20.19
N GLY A 116 -46.35 1.77 21.10
CA GLY A 116 -46.57 1.92 22.54
C GLY A 116 -47.03 3.32 22.93
N LEU A 117 -46.45 4.37 22.32
CA LEU A 117 -46.86 5.76 22.55
C LEU A 117 -48.30 6.02 22.06
N TRP A 118 -48.65 5.48 20.90
CA TRP A 118 -49.99 5.58 20.33
C TRP A 118 -51.03 4.86 21.19
N LEU A 119 -50.73 3.65 21.69
CA LEU A 119 -51.59 2.92 22.62
C LEU A 119 -51.79 3.67 23.94
N PHE A 120 -50.73 4.25 24.50
CA PHE A 120 -50.82 5.01 25.75
C PHE A 120 -51.72 6.25 25.60
N GLY A 121 -51.55 7.01 24.51
CA GLY A 121 -52.40 8.17 24.21
C GLY A 121 -53.82 7.84 23.73
N ALA A 122 -54.11 6.58 23.40
CA ALA A 122 -55.47 6.15 23.05
C ALA A 122 -56.28 5.70 24.28
N VAL A 123 -55.61 5.39 25.41
CA VAL A 123 -56.21 4.89 26.65
C VAL A 123 -56.42 6.01 27.69
N PHE A 124 -55.68 7.12 27.57
CA PHE A 124 -55.79 8.32 28.41
C PHE A 124 -56.30 9.50 27.60
#